data_AF-A0A511XPJ1-F1
#
_entry.id   AF-A0A511XPJ1-F1
#
_cell.length_a   1.000
_cell.length_b   1.000
_cell.length_c   1.000
_cell.angle_alpha   90.00
_cell.angle_beta   90.00
_cell.angle_gamma   90.00
#
_symmetry.space_group_name_H-M   'P 1'
#
loop_
_entity.id
_entity.type
_entity.pdbx_description
1 polymer ?
#
loop_
_entity_poly.entity_id
_entity_poly.type
_entity_poly.pdbx_seq_one_letter_code
_entity_poly.pdbx_strand_id
1 'polypeptide(L)'
;MSDDRRPVDERFEPYEPRRRVPLPVYWIAIALAIWGTLTLWRDAHAGFIAGRQRGDEAAADTRRAAAPGADLFLARCSSCHQPDGSGIAGAVPPLAGSPLVKADPSVVVRILLRGIDGPITVAGQHFDGHMPSFASVLDDDQLARIATYVRARFGDNASAVSPSDVAAARAWAAGHPGPWRGGDEIRAALMPLLEPQPAYVASLIAAPDPSILALVQHGTGGGWSCASCHGDLGEGHGDAPRIAGLSSPYLLAQLRAFAGGARTSDAMAPVATSLADAQKIALASYYSQLATPSASVPALQGALDRGEALALDGDSAKGIPACFSCHGSSGFGVAPAFPPIAAQQPAYTAGRLAGFARQAKQGSHALMPSVAARLDDADRRAIADYLATLPPVPTGTAPPAEQH
;
A
#
# COMPACT_ATOMS: atom_id res chain seq x y z
N MET A 1 81.40 62.63 -7.11
CA MET A 1 80.95 61.76 -6.00
C MET A 1 80.65 60.41 -6.61
N SER A 2 81.49 59.42 -6.31
CA SER A 2 81.49 58.11 -6.96
C SER A 2 80.27 57.27 -6.58
N ASP A 3 79.75 56.56 -7.57
CA ASP A 3 78.63 55.61 -7.56
C ASP A 3 79.02 54.35 -6.74
N ASP A 4 78.52 54.20 -5.51
CA ASP A 4 78.62 52.97 -4.70
C ASP A 4 77.34 52.14 -4.87
N ARG A 5 77.25 51.38 -5.97
CA ARG A 5 76.25 50.32 -6.14
C ARG A 5 76.91 48.97 -5.92
N ARG A 6 76.82 48.45 -4.71
CA ARG A 6 77.17 47.05 -4.42
C ARG A 6 76.13 46.13 -5.08
N PRO A 7 76.56 45.02 -5.70
CA PRO A 7 75.63 44.05 -6.30
C PRO A 7 74.82 43.33 -5.22
N VAL A 8 73.52 43.19 -5.47
CA VAL A 8 72.57 42.49 -4.59
C VAL A 8 72.87 40.99 -4.64
N ASP A 9 73.05 40.36 -3.48
CA ASP A 9 73.34 38.91 -3.39
C ASP A 9 72.06 38.10 -3.59
N GLU A 10 71.87 37.55 -4.79
CA GLU A 10 70.73 36.70 -5.17
C GLU A 10 70.71 35.33 -4.45
N ARG A 11 71.74 35.00 -3.65
CA ARG A 11 71.76 33.77 -2.83
C ARG A 11 71.07 33.91 -1.48
N PHE A 12 70.51 35.08 -1.17
CA PHE A 12 69.76 35.30 0.05
C PHE A 12 68.31 34.84 -0.12
N GLU A 13 68.04 33.56 0.14
CA GLU A 13 66.68 33.10 0.46
C GLU A 13 66.36 33.56 1.88
N PRO A 14 65.42 34.51 2.09
CA PRO A 14 65.02 34.89 3.43
C PRO A 14 64.42 33.65 4.11
N TYR A 15 65.00 33.23 5.22
CA TYR A 15 64.50 32.14 6.04
C TYR A 15 63.03 32.41 6.37
N GLU A 16 62.10 31.69 5.73
CA GLU A 16 60.70 31.70 6.15
C GLU A 16 60.64 31.07 7.54
N PRO A 17 60.33 31.83 8.60
CA PRO A 17 60.15 31.23 9.90
C PRO A 17 58.98 30.25 9.76
N ARG A 18 59.21 28.96 10.04
CA ARG A 18 58.16 27.94 10.11
C ARG A 18 57.07 28.44 11.06
N ARG A 19 56.05 29.11 10.53
CA ARG A 19 54.88 29.53 11.29
C ARG A 19 54.12 28.26 11.62
N ARG A 20 54.18 27.86 12.89
CA ARG A 20 53.42 26.70 13.38
C ARG A 20 51.95 26.94 13.05
N VAL A 21 51.31 25.94 12.47
CA VAL A 21 49.88 26.00 12.15
C VAL A 21 49.12 26.28 13.44
N PRO A 22 48.17 27.23 13.45
CA PRO A 22 47.43 27.58 14.66
C PRO A 22 46.59 26.39 15.14
N LEU A 23 46.58 26.14 16.46
CA LEU A 23 45.87 25.02 17.11
C LEU A 23 44.42 24.77 16.64
N PRO A 24 43.58 25.79 16.38
CA PRO A 24 42.22 25.58 15.87
C PRO A 24 42.16 24.83 14.54
N VAL A 25 43.15 25.01 13.65
CA VAL A 25 43.20 24.34 12.35
C VAL A 25 43.47 22.84 12.53
N TYR A 26 44.30 22.47 13.51
CA TYR A 26 44.49 21.05 13.87
C TYR A 26 43.19 20.42 14.39
N TRP A 27 42.44 21.12 15.24
CA TRP A 27 41.15 20.63 15.74
C TRP A 27 40.10 20.45 14.64
N ILE A 28 40.04 21.37 13.67
CA ILE A 28 39.16 21.25 12.51
C ILE A 28 39.55 20.02 11.66
N ALA A 29 40.85 19.84 11.40
CA ALA A 29 41.33 18.69 10.64
C ALA A 29 41.02 17.35 11.35
N ILE A 30 41.18 17.30 12.67
CA ILE A 30 40.81 16.13 13.48
C ILE A 30 39.30 15.88 13.43
N ALA A 31 38.47 16.92 13.58
CA ALA A 31 37.02 16.78 13.53
C ALA A 31 36.53 16.28 12.17
N LEU A 32 37.10 16.79 11.07
CA LEU A 32 36.80 16.33 9.71
C LEU A 32 37.25 14.89 9.47
N ALA A 33 38.42 14.51 9.98
CA ALA A 33 38.91 13.13 9.90
C ALA A 33 37.98 12.18 10.66
N ILE A 34 37.61 12.51 11.91
CA ILE A 34 36.67 11.72 12.72
C ILE A 34 35.32 11.60 12.01
N TRP A 35 34.76 12.71 11.55
CA TRP A 35 33.49 12.72 10.82
C TRP A 35 33.56 11.86 9.56
N GLY A 36 34.63 11.98 8.77
CA GLY A 36 34.86 11.17 7.57
C GLY A 36 34.99 9.68 7.87
N THR A 37 35.70 9.28 8.93
CA THR A 37 35.74 7.87 9.35
C THR A 37 34.39 7.36 9.84
N LEU A 38 33.63 8.16 10.57
CA LEU A 38 32.31 7.77 11.07
C LEU A 38 31.29 7.61 9.94
N THR A 39 31.31 8.50 8.93
CA THR A 39 30.46 8.37 7.74
C THR A 39 30.82 7.13 6.93
N LEU A 40 32.12 6.92 6.64
CA LEU A 40 32.57 5.72 5.94
C LEU A 40 32.22 4.42 6.68
N TRP A 41 32.37 4.39 8.00
CA TRP A 41 31.99 3.24 8.82
C TRP A 41 30.47 3.00 8.79
N ARG A 42 29.66 4.05 8.89
CA ARG A 42 28.20 3.96 8.80
C ARG A 42 27.75 3.44 7.43
N ASP A 43 28.36 3.94 6.37
CA ASP A 43 28.01 3.57 5.00
C ASP A 43 28.45 2.13 4.68
N ALA A 44 29.62 1.71 5.16
CA ALA A 44 30.07 0.32 5.06
C ALA A 44 29.15 -0.63 5.84
N HIS A 45 28.73 -0.24 7.04
CA HIS A 45 27.79 -1.03 7.84
C HIS A 45 26.40 -1.10 7.17
N ALA A 46 25.91 0.01 6.62
CA ALA A 46 24.67 0.03 5.85
C ALA A 46 24.75 -0.87 4.60
N GLY A 47 25.88 -0.85 3.89
CA GLY A 47 26.14 -1.72 2.75
C GLY A 47 26.14 -3.22 3.11
N PHE A 48 26.74 -3.58 4.26
CA PHE A 48 26.72 -4.95 4.77
C PHE A 48 25.29 -5.41 5.13
N ILE A 49 24.53 -4.58 5.84
CA ILE A 49 23.13 -4.88 6.19
C ILE A 49 22.27 -5.02 4.92
N ALA A 50 22.41 -4.11 3.95
CA ALA A 50 21.70 -4.20 2.68
C ALA A 50 22.08 -5.46 1.88
N GLY A 51 23.36 -5.86 1.90
CA GLY A 51 23.82 -7.10 1.29
C GLY A 51 23.20 -8.34 1.92
N ARG A 52 23.13 -8.37 3.27
CA ARG A 52 22.46 -9.45 4.01
C ARG A 52 20.97 -9.49 3.72
N GLN A 53 20.29 -8.34 3.73
CA GLN A 53 18.85 -8.22 3.42
C GLN A 53 18.54 -8.75 2.03
N ARG A 54 19.32 -8.39 1.00
CA ARG A 54 19.14 -8.96 -0.35
C ARG A 54 19.31 -10.48 -0.39
N GLY A 55 20.24 -11.02 0.39
CA GLY A 55 20.43 -12.47 0.50
C GLY A 55 19.23 -13.15 1.18
N ASP A 56 18.73 -12.56 2.26
CA ASP A 56 17.56 -13.03 2.99
C ASP A 56 16.28 -12.95 2.13
N GLU A 57 16.11 -11.86 1.37
CA GLU A 57 15.02 -11.66 0.39
C GLU A 57 15.08 -12.70 -0.73
N ALA A 58 16.24 -12.93 -1.34
CA ALA A 58 16.39 -13.95 -2.39
C ALA A 58 16.09 -15.36 -1.87
N ALA A 59 16.47 -15.67 -0.63
CA ALA A 59 16.13 -16.92 0.02
C ALA A 59 14.63 -17.02 0.35
N ALA A 60 13.98 -15.91 0.72
CA ALA A 60 12.54 -15.83 0.92
C ALA A 60 11.77 -16.02 -0.40
N ASP A 61 12.22 -15.42 -1.49
CA ASP A 61 11.64 -15.59 -2.83
C ASP A 61 11.75 -17.03 -3.31
N THR A 62 12.91 -17.66 -3.11
CA THR A 62 13.09 -19.08 -3.42
C THR A 62 12.12 -19.96 -2.63
N ARG A 63 11.93 -19.68 -1.33
CA ARG A 63 10.96 -20.40 -0.50
C ARG A 63 9.52 -20.17 -0.94
N ARG A 64 9.14 -18.94 -1.33
CA ARG A 64 7.80 -18.63 -1.88
C ARG A 64 7.55 -19.31 -3.23
N ALA A 65 8.57 -19.37 -4.09
CA ALA A 65 8.50 -20.10 -5.35
C ALA A 65 8.32 -21.61 -5.13
N ALA A 66 8.83 -22.16 -4.02
CA ALA A 66 8.67 -23.57 -3.64
C ALA A 66 7.45 -23.85 -2.74
N ALA A 67 6.71 -22.82 -2.30
CA ALA A 67 5.67 -22.97 -1.29
C ALA A 67 4.51 -23.86 -1.78
N PRO A 68 4.02 -24.81 -0.95
CA PRO A 68 2.80 -25.54 -1.19
C PRO A 68 1.60 -24.64 -1.47
N GLY A 69 0.62 -25.13 -2.25
CA GLY A 69 -0.60 -24.37 -2.56
C GLY A 69 -1.41 -23.96 -1.32
N ALA A 70 -1.36 -24.76 -0.25
CA ALA A 70 -2.00 -24.45 1.03
C ALA A 70 -1.39 -23.21 1.71
N ASP A 71 -0.07 -23.09 1.69
CA ASP A 71 0.65 -21.97 2.29
C ASP A 71 0.41 -20.69 1.48
N LEU A 72 0.39 -20.80 0.15
CA LEU A 72 0.02 -19.69 -0.74
C LEU A 72 -1.42 -19.23 -0.49
N PHE A 73 -2.35 -20.16 -0.27
CA PHE A 73 -3.73 -19.82 0.07
C PHE A 73 -3.84 -19.10 1.41
N LEU A 74 -3.14 -19.56 2.44
CA LEU A 74 -3.09 -18.89 3.74
C LEU A 74 -2.48 -17.48 3.64
N ALA A 75 -1.46 -17.30 2.81
CA ALA A 75 -0.83 -16.00 2.64
C ALA A 75 -1.69 -15.00 1.83
N ARG A 76 -2.44 -15.47 0.83
CA ARG A 76 -3.05 -14.59 -0.19
C ARG A 76 -4.56 -14.55 -0.20
N CYS A 77 -5.21 -15.63 0.22
CA CYS A 77 -6.65 -15.80 0.04
C CYS A 77 -7.40 -15.84 1.37
N SER A 78 -6.81 -16.41 2.43
CA SER A 78 -7.53 -16.64 3.69
C SER A 78 -7.89 -15.37 4.44
N SER A 79 -7.20 -14.25 4.19
CA SER A 79 -7.58 -12.96 4.79
C SER A 79 -9.00 -12.50 4.39
N CYS A 80 -9.45 -12.89 3.19
CA CYS A 80 -10.79 -12.60 2.68
C CYS A 80 -11.68 -13.85 2.73
N HIS A 81 -11.23 -14.97 2.17
CA HIS A 81 -12.03 -16.19 2.01
C HIS A 81 -12.04 -17.10 3.24
N GLN A 82 -11.36 -16.71 4.33
CA GLN A 82 -11.10 -17.52 5.52
C GLN A 82 -10.22 -18.76 5.26
N PRO A 83 -9.48 -19.26 6.26
CA PRO A 83 -8.65 -20.47 6.11
C PRO A 83 -9.44 -21.71 5.69
N ASP A 84 -10.72 -21.78 6.06
CA ASP A 84 -11.64 -22.86 5.74
C ASP A 84 -12.46 -22.63 4.46
N GLY A 85 -12.23 -21.51 3.75
CA GLY A 85 -12.94 -21.19 2.52
C GLY A 85 -14.40 -20.81 2.72
N SER A 86 -14.84 -20.53 3.96
CA SER A 86 -16.23 -20.15 4.27
C SER A 86 -16.61 -18.74 3.83
N GLY A 87 -15.63 -17.89 3.54
CA GLY A 87 -15.87 -16.48 3.23
C GLY A 87 -16.30 -15.66 4.45
N ILE A 88 -16.83 -14.47 4.21
CA ILE A 88 -17.36 -13.55 5.22
C ILE A 88 -18.78 -13.20 4.82
N ALA A 89 -19.75 -13.52 5.68
CA ALA A 89 -21.17 -13.28 5.40
C ALA A 89 -21.43 -11.84 4.94
N GLY A 90 -22.06 -11.69 3.77
CA GLY A 90 -22.39 -10.40 3.17
C GLY A 90 -21.22 -9.59 2.59
N ALA A 91 -19.97 -10.06 2.69
CA ALA A 91 -18.80 -9.31 2.25
C ALA A 91 -17.87 -10.10 1.31
N VAL A 92 -17.59 -11.37 1.61
CA VAL A 92 -16.71 -12.22 0.80
C VAL A 92 -17.39 -13.57 0.53
N PRO A 93 -17.55 -13.99 -0.74
CA PRO A 93 -18.22 -15.23 -1.06
C PRO A 93 -17.47 -16.47 -0.54
N PRO A 94 -18.20 -17.54 -0.16
CA PRO A 94 -17.59 -18.83 0.16
C PRO A 94 -16.93 -19.44 -1.07
N LEU A 95 -15.76 -20.04 -0.88
CA LEU A 95 -15.12 -20.92 -1.85
C LEU A 95 -15.62 -22.35 -1.68
N ALA A 96 -15.85 -22.77 -0.43
CA ALA A 96 -16.32 -24.10 -0.08
C ALA A 96 -17.67 -24.38 -0.75
N GLY A 97 -17.71 -25.42 -1.59
CA GLY A 97 -18.92 -25.84 -2.29
C GLY A 97 -19.32 -24.94 -3.47
N SER A 98 -18.56 -23.89 -3.78
CA SER A 98 -18.89 -22.94 -4.84
C SER A 98 -18.86 -23.60 -6.23
N PRO A 99 -19.90 -23.39 -7.07
CA PRO A 99 -19.93 -23.93 -8.43
C PRO A 99 -18.78 -23.39 -9.30
N LEU A 100 -18.28 -22.17 -9.00
CA LEU A 100 -17.13 -21.57 -9.70
C LEU A 100 -15.84 -22.35 -9.44
N VAL A 101 -15.65 -22.84 -8.20
CA VAL A 101 -14.46 -23.61 -7.82
C VAL A 101 -14.53 -25.02 -8.41
N LYS A 102 -15.73 -25.61 -8.50
CA LYS A 102 -15.98 -26.94 -9.08
C LYS A 102 -15.96 -26.97 -10.61
N ALA A 103 -15.96 -25.81 -11.27
CA ALA A 103 -16.03 -25.69 -12.72
C ALA A 103 -14.78 -26.23 -13.44
N ASP A 104 -14.63 -25.96 -14.73
CA ASP A 104 -13.39 -26.23 -15.46
C ASP A 104 -12.17 -25.52 -14.80
N PRO A 105 -10.96 -26.12 -14.78
CA PRO A 105 -9.75 -25.51 -14.25
C PRO A 105 -9.52 -24.06 -14.70
N SER A 106 -9.82 -23.76 -15.96
CA SER A 106 -9.61 -22.44 -16.53
C SER A 106 -10.47 -21.35 -15.88
N VAL A 107 -11.61 -21.69 -15.26
CA VAL A 107 -12.49 -20.72 -14.59
C VAL A 107 -11.78 -20.11 -13.40
N VAL A 108 -11.28 -20.94 -12.48
CA VAL A 108 -10.57 -20.48 -11.27
C VAL A 108 -9.34 -19.66 -11.66
N VAL A 109 -8.57 -20.13 -12.64
CA VAL A 109 -7.36 -19.43 -13.09
C VAL A 109 -7.69 -18.08 -13.72
N ARG A 110 -8.71 -17.98 -14.59
CA ARG A 110 -9.11 -16.70 -15.21
C ARG A 110 -9.71 -15.72 -14.20
N ILE A 111 -10.37 -16.22 -13.16
CA ILE A 111 -10.81 -15.39 -12.03
C ILE A 111 -9.59 -14.86 -11.27
N LEU A 112 -8.60 -15.71 -10.93
CA LEU A 112 -7.38 -15.27 -10.23
C LEU A 112 -6.56 -14.26 -11.06
N LEU A 113 -6.50 -14.44 -12.38
CA LEU A 113 -5.75 -13.56 -13.27
C LEU A 113 -6.41 -12.19 -13.46
N ARG A 114 -7.75 -12.12 -13.52
CA ARG A 114 -8.46 -10.85 -13.77
C ARG A 114 -8.92 -10.17 -12.49
N GLY A 115 -9.19 -10.93 -11.43
CA GLY A 115 -9.98 -10.46 -10.30
C GLY A 115 -11.46 -10.31 -10.67
N ILE A 116 -12.29 -9.94 -9.71
CA ILE A 116 -13.73 -9.71 -9.88
C ILE A 116 -14.06 -8.35 -9.29
N ASP A 117 -14.84 -7.56 -10.01
CA ASP A 117 -15.37 -6.28 -9.54
C ASP A 117 -16.86 -6.22 -9.81
N GLY A 118 -17.66 -6.10 -8.77
CA GLY A 118 -19.11 -6.00 -8.86
C GLY A 118 -19.87 -7.23 -8.36
N PRO A 119 -21.18 -7.30 -8.63
CA PRO A 119 -22.07 -8.17 -7.89
C PRO A 119 -21.98 -9.62 -8.36
N ILE A 120 -22.02 -10.57 -7.43
CA ILE A 120 -21.99 -12.00 -7.69
C ILE A 120 -22.86 -12.74 -6.67
N THR A 121 -23.57 -13.76 -7.13
CA THR A 121 -24.33 -14.67 -6.28
C THR A 121 -23.61 -16.00 -6.18
N VAL A 122 -23.28 -16.40 -4.94
CA VAL A 122 -22.66 -17.69 -4.64
C VAL A 122 -23.50 -18.40 -3.57
N ALA A 123 -23.93 -19.63 -3.86
CA ALA A 123 -24.77 -20.42 -2.95
C ALA A 123 -26.04 -19.68 -2.47
N GLY A 124 -26.68 -18.92 -3.36
CA GLY A 124 -27.89 -18.14 -3.06
C GLY A 124 -27.67 -16.86 -2.26
N GLN A 125 -26.42 -16.54 -1.88
CA GLN A 125 -26.08 -15.29 -1.20
C GLN A 125 -25.51 -14.27 -2.19
N HIS A 126 -25.93 -13.02 -2.04
CA HIS A 126 -25.48 -11.90 -2.86
C HIS A 126 -24.26 -11.23 -2.24
N PHE A 127 -23.24 -10.99 -3.06
CA PHE A 127 -22.03 -10.27 -2.71
C PHE A 127 -21.80 -9.18 -3.74
N ASP A 128 -21.28 -8.04 -3.32
CA ASP A 128 -20.86 -6.97 -4.21
C ASP A 128 -19.55 -6.41 -3.69
N GLY A 129 -18.46 -6.70 -4.39
CA GLY A 129 -17.13 -6.46 -3.86
C GLY A 129 -16.03 -6.62 -4.91
N HIS A 130 -14.80 -6.47 -4.42
CA HIS A 130 -13.61 -6.47 -5.25
C HIS A 130 -12.67 -7.61 -4.83
N MET A 131 -12.47 -8.56 -5.73
CA MET A 131 -11.42 -9.56 -5.66
C MET A 131 -10.24 -9.08 -6.53
N PRO A 132 -9.03 -8.90 -5.98
CA PRO A 132 -7.87 -8.46 -6.74
C PRO A 132 -7.48 -9.43 -7.85
N SER A 133 -6.82 -8.88 -8.87
CA SER A 133 -6.01 -9.68 -9.79
C SER A 133 -4.72 -10.12 -9.09
N PHE A 134 -4.32 -11.36 -9.32
CA PHE A 134 -3.05 -11.92 -8.88
C PHE A 134 -2.03 -12.07 -10.03
N ALA A 135 -2.36 -11.59 -11.23
CA ALA A 135 -1.53 -11.81 -12.41
C ALA A 135 -0.13 -11.19 -12.31
N SER A 136 0.02 -10.06 -11.62
CA SER A 136 1.32 -9.38 -11.46
C SER A 136 2.14 -9.90 -10.28
N VAL A 137 1.52 -10.58 -9.33
CA VAL A 137 2.13 -10.94 -8.03
C VAL A 137 2.42 -12.44 -7.90
N LEU A 138 1.76 -13.29 -8.70
CA LEU A 138 1.98 -14.73 -8.73
C LEU A 138 2.42 -15.18 -10.11
N ASP A 139 3.48 -16.00 -10.14
CA ASP A 139 3.92 -16.69 -11.34
C ASP A 139 2.98 -17.86 -11.68
N ASP A 140 3.22 -18.50 -12.83
CA ASP A 140 2.34 -19.55 -13.36
C ASP A 140 2.36 -20.82 -12.49
N ASP A 141 3.51 -21.13 -11.88
CA ASP A 141 3.69 -22.26 -10.98
C ASP A 141 2.93 -22.04 -9.64
N GLN A 142 3.03 -20.84 -9.07
CA GLN A 142 2.32 -20.44 -7.87
C GLN A 142 0.81 -20.42 -8.09
N LEU A 143 0.34 -19.85 -9.22
CA LEU A 143 -1.08 -19.85 -9.59
C LEU A 143 -1.61 -21.27 -9.82
N ALA A 144 -0.83 -22.15 -10.45
CA ALA A 144 -1.22 -23.54 -10.65
C ALA A 144 -1.38 -24.28 -9.30
N ARG A 145 -0.43 -24.09 -8.37
CA ARG A 145 -0.50 -24.72 -7.04
C ARG A 145 -1.65 -24.18 -6.19
N ILE A 146 -1.87 -22.87 -6.15
CA ILE A 146 -2.96 -22.28 -5.36
C ILE A 146 -4.33 -22.66 -5.95
N ALA A 147 -4.48 -22.65 -7.28
CA ALA A 147 -5.72 -23.07 -7.93
C ALA A 147 -5.97 -24.57 -7.71
N THR A 148 -4.93 -25.41 -7.79
CA THR A 148 -5.03 -26.84 -7.46
C THR A 148 -5.48 -27.05 -6.02
N TYR A 149 -4.89 -26.35 -5.06
CA TYR A 149 -5.28 -26.45 -3.65
C TYR A 149 -6.73 -26.01 -3.44
N VAL A 150 -7.14 -24.87 -3.98
CA VAL A 150 -8.51 -24.34 -3.86
C VAL A 150 -9.52 -25.32 -4.44
N ARG A 151 -9.25 -25.88 -5.62
CA ARG A 151 -10.11 -26.87 -6.29
C ARG A 151 -10.18 -28.19 -5.53
N ALA A 152 -9.05 -28.68 -5.02
CA ALA A 152 -9.01 -29.90 -4.25
C ALA A 152 -9.76 -29.75 -2.92
N ARG A 153 -9.47 -28.68 -2.18
CA ARG A 153 -9.97 -28.46 -0.82
C ARG A 153 -11.42 -28.01 -0.77
N PHE A 154 -11.84 -27.13 -1.69
CA PHE A 154 -13.13 -26.44 -1.64
C PHE A 154 -14.06 -26.81 -2.81
N GLY A 155 -13.54 -27.46 -3.85
CA GLY A 155 -14.26 -27.87 -5.05
C GLY A 155 -14.52 -29.37 -5.16
N ASP A 156 -14.75 -30.07 -4.04
CA ASP A 156 -15.02 -31.52 -4.01
C ASP A 156 -13.93 -32.37 -4.70
N ASN A 157 -12.65 -32.09 -4.43
CA ASN A 157 -11.51 -32.74 -5.10
C ASN A 157 -11.50 -32.57 -6.64
N ALA A 158 -11.92 -31.41 -7.13
CA ALA A 158 -11.86 -31.08 -8.55
C ALA A 158 -10.42 -31.14 -9.11
N SER A 159 -10.31 -31.33 -10.43
CA SER A 159 -9.06 -31.57 -11.15
C SER A 159 -7.95 -30.55 -10.84
N ALA A 160 -6.71 -31.03 -10.79
CA ALA A 160 -5.55 -30.17 -10.62
C ALA A 160 -5.35 -29.22 -11.82
N VAL A 161 -4.63 -28.12 -11.58
CA VAL A 161 -4.24 -27.12 -12.56
C VAL A 161 -2.75 -27.22 -12.79
N SER A 162 -2.32 -27.29 -14.05
CA SER A 162 -0.90 -27.29 -14.43
C SER A 162 -0.38 -25.87 -14.70
N PRO A 163 0.94 -25.61 -14.59
CA PRO A 163 1.53 -24.34 -15.01
C PRO A 163 1.24 -23.99 -16.48
N SER A 164 1.15 -25.00 -17.36
CA SER A 164 0.76 -24.80 -18.76
C SER A 164 -0.68 -24.31 -18.93
N ASP A 165 -1.61 -24.75 -18.09
CA ASP A 165 -2.99 -24.24 -18.09
C ASP A 165 -3.02 -22.77 -17.70
N VAL A 166 -2.18 -22.38 -16.75
CA VAL A 166 -2.05 -20.98 -16.32
C VAL A 166 -1.43 -20.12 -17.42
N ALA A 167 -0.37 -20.58 -18.06
CA ALA A 167 0.25 -19.86 -19.18
C ALA A 167 -0.77 -19.63 -20.32
N ALA A 168 -1.58 -20.63 -20.66
CA ALA A 168 -2.64 -20.50 -21.65
C ALA A 168 -3.73 -19.51 -21.21
N ALA A 169 -4.16 -19.55 -19.95
CA ALA A 169 -5.12 -18.59 -19.40
C ALA A 169 -4.57 -17.16 -19.36
N ARG A 170 -3.27 -16.98 -19.10
CA ARG A 170 -2.58 -15.68 -19.10
C ARG A 170 -2.51 -15.09 -20.50
N ALA A 171 -2.18 -15.90 -21.50
CA ALA A 171 -2.23 -15.48 -22.90
C ALA A 171 -3.64 -15.02 -23.32
N TRP A 172 -4.68 -15.75 -22.90
CA TRP A 172 -6.07 -15.33 -23.12
C TRP A 172 -6.41 -14.02 -22.38
N ALA A 173 -5.99 -13.88 -21.11
CA ALA A 173 -6.27 -12.71 -20.29
C ALA A 173 -5.60 -11.43 -20.82
N ALA A 174 -4.49 -11.53 -21.55
CA ALA A 174 -3.86 -10.38 -22.21
C ALA A 174 -4.80 -9.68 -23.23
N GLY A 175 -5.74 -10.42 -23.82
CA GLY A 175 -6.79 -9.85 -24.69
C GLY A 175 -8.04 -9.36 -23.96
N HIS A 176 -8.12 -9.54 -22.64
CA HIS A 176 -9.29 -9.25 -21.81
C HIS A 176 -8.88 -8.44 -20.57
N PRO A 177 -8.47 -7.17 -20.75
CA PRO A 177 -7.95 -6.36 -19.65
C PRO A 177 -9.03 -6.03 -18.62
N GLY A 178 -8.60 -5.85 -17.38
CA GLY A 178 -9.46 -5.48 -16.26
C GLY A 178 -10.22 -6.64 -15.62
N PRO A 179 -10.84 -6.38 -14.45
CA PRO A 179 -11.56 -7.40 -13.70
C PRO A 179 -12.82 -7.87 -14.42
N TRP A 180 -13.31 -9.04 -14.01
CA TRP A 180 -14.66 -9.48 -14.36
C TRP A 180 -15.69 -8.52 -13.76
N ARG A 181 -16.64 -8.06 -14.55
CA ARG A 181 -17.77 -7.22 -14.12
C ARG A 181 -18.84 -8.09 -13.45
N GLY A 182 -18.53 -8.52 -12.23
CA GLY A 182 -19.36 -9.38 -11.41
C GLY A 182 -19.57 -10.79 -11.97
N GLY A 183 -20.56 -11.49 -11.41
CA GLY A 183 -20.94 -12.84 -11.79
C GLY A 183 -21.53 -12.93 -13.19
N ASP A 184 -22.19 -11.88 -13.70
CA ASP A 184 -22.87 -11.95 -14.99
C ASP A 184 -21.90 -12.07 -16.17
N GLU A 185 -20.77 -11.33 -16.14
CA GLU A 185 -19.72 -11.49 -17.15
C GLU A 185 -19.07 -12.88 -17.06
N ILE A 186 -18.83 -13.40 -15.84
CA ILE A 186 -18.28 -14.75 -15.63
C ILE A 186 -19.22 -15.82 -16.19
N ARG A 187 -20.52 -15.72 -15.88
CA ARG A 187 -21.54 -16.63 -16.41
C ARG A 187 -21.57 -16.59 -17.93
N ALA A 188 -21.62 -15.40 -18.52
CA ALA A 188 -21.71 -15.25 -19.97
C ALA A 188 -20.46 -15.79 -20.70
N ALA A 189 -19.26 -15.52 -20.18
CA ALA A 189 -18.01 -15.85 -20.85
C ALA A 189 -17.48 -17.25 -20.55
N LEU A 190 -17.69 -17.75 -19.33
CA LEU A 190 -17.02 -18.96 -18.84
C LEU A 190 -18.00 -20.08 -18.46
N MET A 191 -19.19 -19.74 -17.95
CA MET A 191 -20.11 -20.73 -17.40
C MET A 191 -21.59 -20.44 -17.77
N PRO A 192 -22.01 -20.65 -19.02
CA PRO A 192 -23.38 -20.31 -19.46
C PRO A 192 -24.50 -21.04 -18.71
N LEU A 193 -24.17 -22.17 -18.06
CA LEU A 193 -25.09 -22.98 -17.25
C LEU A 193 -25.11 -22.58 -15.76
N LEU A 194 -24.28 -21.63 -15.32
CA LEU A 194 -24.34 -21.10 -13.96
C LEU A 194 -25.66 -20.36 -13.76
N GLU A 195 -26.22 -20.43 -12.54
CA GLU A 195 -27.44 -19.71 -12.18
C GLU A 195 -27.37 -18.22 -12.54
N PRO A 196 -28.49 -17.59 -12.92
CA PRO A 196 -28.54 -16.17 -13.28
C PRO A 196 -27.84 -15.31 -12.22
N GLN A 197 -26.94 -14.47 -12.70
CA GLN A 197 -26.14 -13.59 -11.85
C GLN A 197 -26.71 -12.17 -11.89
N PRO A 198 -26.55 -11.40 -10.80
CA PRO A 198 -26.95 -10.00 -10.78
C PRO A 198 -26.20 -9.25 -11.89
N ALA A 199 -26.93 -8.44 -12.65
CA ALA A 199 -26.34 -7.61 -13.69
C ALA A 199 -25.33 -6.65 -13.04
N TYR A 200 -24.17 -6.48 -13.68
CA TYR A 200 -23.26 -5.42 -13.30
C TYR A 200 -23.93 -4.09 -13.60
N VAL A 201 -24.39 -3.42 -12.55
CA VAL A 201 -24.78 -2.02 -12.63
C VAL A 201 -23.50 -1.25 -12.36
N ALA A 202 -22.97 -0.57 -13.37
CA ALA A 202 -21.94 0.44 -13.09
C ALA A 202 -22.55 1.36 -12.05
N SER A 203 -21.98 1.38 -10.84
CA SER A 203 -22.52 2.19 -9.75
C SER A 203 -22.62 3.61 -10.29
N LEU A 204 -23.85 4.03 -10.57
CA LEU A 204 -24.15 5.40 -10.97
C LEU A 204 -23.98 6.18 -9.68
N ILE A 205 -22.73 6.51 -9.35
CA ILE A 205 -22.45 7.56 -8.39
C ILE A 205 -23.29 8.73 -8.88
N ALA A 206 -24.28 9.15 -8.08
CA ALA A 206 -25.08 10.31 -8.39
C ALA A 206 -24.09 11.43 -8.76
N ALA A 207 -24.27 12.05 -9.93
CA ALA A 207 -23.31 13.03 -10.42
C ALA A 207 -23.03 14.03 -9.29
N PRO A 208 -21.75 14.22 -8.90
CA PRO A 208 -21.43 15.07 -7.77
C PRO A 208 -22.01 16.47 -8.02
N ASP A 209 -22.48 17.11 -6.95
CA ASP A 209 -22.92 18.49 -7.01
C ASP A 209 -21.84 19.33 -7.75
N PRO A 210 -22.20 20.07 -8.81
CA PRO A 210 -21.23 20.84 -9.60
C PRO A 210 -20.37 21.79 -8.76
N SER A 211 -20.90 22.29 -7.64
CA SER A 211 -20.14 23.11 -6.70
C SER A 211 -19.02 22.30 -6.03
N ILE A 212 -19.26 21.05 -5.67
CA ILE A 212 -18.26 20.16 -5.08
C ILE A 212 -17.22 19.76 -6.12
N LEU A 213 -17.63 19.50 -7.36
CA LEU A 213 -16.67 19.24 -8.44
C LEU A 213 -15.76 20.45 -8.70
N ALA A 214 -16.31 21.66 -8.66
CA ALA A 214 -15.53 22.89 -8.76
C ALA A 214 -14.52 23.02 -7.60
N LEU A 215 -14.91 22.66 -6.37
CA LEU A 215 -13.98 22.59 -5.23
C LEU A 215 -12.87 21.56 -5.45
N VAL A 216 -13.20 20.37 -5.98
CA VAL A 216 -12.23 19.30 -6.26
C VAL A 216 -11.19 19.74 -7.29
N GLN A 217 -11.63 20.43 -8.35
CA GLN A 217 -10.80 20.79 -9.50
C GLN A 217 -10.08 22.14 -9.34
N HIS A 218 -10.70 23.11 -8.66
CA HIS A 218 -10.23 24.49 -8.60
C HIS A 218 -9.96 25.00 -7.17
N GLY A 219 -10.32 24.23 -6.14
CA GLY A 219 -10.17 24.66 -4.75
C GLY A 219 -11.07 25.85 -4.39
N THR A 220 -10.73 26.56 -3.32
CA THR A 220 -11.47 27.75 -2.86
C THR A 220 -10.66 29.02 -3.09
N GLY A 221 -11.18 29.99 -3.84
CA GLY A 221 -10.63 31.34 -3.89
C GLY A 221 -9.18 31.45 -4.35
N GLY A 222 -8.73 30.59 -5.27
CA GLY A 222 -7.34 30.53 -5.75
C GLY A 222 -6.40 29.66 -4.91
N GLY A 223 -6.93 28.94 -3.90
CA GLY A 223 -6.21 27.91 -3.16
C GLY A 223 -5.99 26.63 -3.97
N TRP A 224 -5.16 25.74 -3.43
CA TRP A 224 -4.85 24.44 -4.02
C TRP A 224 -6.12 23.59 -4.14
N SER A 225 -6.30 22.94 -5.29
CA SER A 225 -7.41 22.02 -5.52
C SER A 225 -7.08 20.62 -4.97
N CYS A 226 -8.10 19.86 -4.62
CA CYS A 226 -7.90 18.50 -4.12
C CYS A 226 -7.21 17.63 -5.16
N ALA A 227 -7.68 17.70 -6.42
CA ALA A 227 -7.18 16.91 -7.53
C ALA A 227 -5.70 17.19 -7.85
N SER A 228 -5.25 18.44 -7.65
CA SER A 228 -3.85 18.83 -7.93
C SER A 228 -2.80 18.03 -7.15
N CYS A 229 -3.18 17.49 -5.98
CA CYS A 229 -2.29 16.67 -5.15
C CYS A 229 -2.77 15.22 -5.04
N HIS A 230 -4.08 14.99 -4.87
CA HIS A 230 -4.62 13.66 -4.60
C HIS A 230 -5.04 12.89 -5.87
N GLY A 231 -4.89 13.47 -7.06
CA GLY A 231 -5.38 12.90 -8.31
C GLY A 231 -6.86 13.19 -8.56
N ASP A 232 -7.27 13.12 -9.82
CA ASP A 232 -8.61 13.54 -10.27
C ASP A 232 -9.72 12.71 -9.62
N LEU A 233 -9.42 11.46 -9.29
CA LEU A 233 -10.33 10.52 -8.66
C LEU A 233 -9.86 10.13 -7.25
N GLY A 234 -8.98 10.90 -6.63
CA GLY A 234 -8.49 10.66 -5.26
C GLY A 234 -7.59 9.43 -5.12
N GLU A 235 -6.97 8.95 -6.20
CA GLU A 235 -6.07 7.80 -6.25
C GLU A 235 -4.75 8.00 -5.47
N GLY A 236 -4.38 9.25 -5.21
CA GLY A 236 -3.11 9.63 -4.59
C GLY A 236 -1.93 9.54 -5.55
N HIS A 237 -0.86 10.25 -5.22
CA HIS A 237 0.38 10.24 -5.99
C HIS A 237 1.57 10.65 -5.10
N GLY A 238 2.63 9.85 -5.11
CA GLY A 238 3.86 10.14 -4.34
C GLY A 238 3.57 10.28 -2.84
N ASP A 239 3.78 11.48 -2.30
CA ASP A 239 3.55 11.79 -0.88
C ASP A 239 2.07 12.11 -0.56
N ALA A 240 1.25 12.36 -1.58
CA ALA A 240 -0.17 12.62 -1.42
C ALA A 240 -0.94 11.30 -1.30
N PRO A 241 -1.69 11.07 -0.20
CA PRO A 241 -2.38 9.80 -0.02
C PRO A 241 -3.54 9.62 -0.98
N ARG A 242 -3.85 8.35 -1.25
CA ARG A 242 -5.17 7.92 -1.72
C ARG A 242 -6.23 8.33 -0.70
N ILE A 243 -7.26 9.00 -1.17
CA ILE A 243 -8.44 9.41 -0.39
C ILE A 243 -9.75 8.77 -0.91
N ALA A 244 -9.72 8.23 -2.12
CA ALA A 244 -10.84 7.48 -2.72
C ALA A 244 -11.18 6.22 -1.91
N GLY A 245 -12.46 6.10 -1.56
CA GLY A 245 -13.00 4.95 -0.81
C GLY A 245 -12.71 4.99 0.70
N LEU A 246 -12.06 6.04 1.21
CA LEU A 246 -11.97 6.25 2.66
C LEU A 246 -13.35 6.63 3.21
N SER A 247 -13.71 6.14 4.40
CA SER A 247 -15.05 6.40 4.95
C SER A 247 -15.30 7.90 5.15
N SER A 248 -16.54 8.33 4.85
CA SER A 248 -16.94 9.72 5.03
C SER A 248 -16.69 10.25 6.45
N PRO A 249 -17.02 9.51 7.54
CA PRO A 249 -16.68 9.94 8.90
C PRO A 249 -15.17 10.14 9.12
N TYR A 250 -14.33 9.26 8.57
CA TYR A 250 -12.88 9.38 8.70
C TYR A 250 -12.35 10.60 7.95
N LEU A 251 -12.75 10.79 6.68
CA LEU A 251 -12.35 11.94 5.87
C LEU A 251 -12.74 13.27 6.52
N LEU A 252 -13.97 13.37 7.01
CA LEU A 252 -14.45 14.56 7.72
C LEU A 252 -13.64 14.83 8.99
N ALA A 253 -13.34 13.78 9.77
CA ALA A 253 -12.50 13.90 10.96
C ALA A 253 -11.09 14.39 10.61
N GLN A 254 -10.48 13.92 9.52
CA GLN A 254 -9.16 14.38 9.09
C GLN A 254 -9.18 15.85 8.65
N LEU A 255 -10.16 16.26 7.84
CA LEU A 255 -10.29 17.66 7.40
C LEU A 255 -10.47 18.60 8.60
N ARG A 256 -11.31 18.23 9.58
CA ARG A 256 -11.47 19.00 10.82
C ARG A 256 -10.20 19.01 11.67
N ALA A 257 -9.49 17.88 11.76
CA ALA A 257 -8.24 17.80 12.51
C ALA A 257 -7.13 18.67 11.89
N PHE A 258 -7.04 18.75 10.56
CA PHE A 258 -6.11 19.66 9.88
C PHE A 258 -6.50 21.12 10.10
N ALA A 259 -7.78 21.47 9.93
CA ALA A 259 -8.27 22.84 10.12
C ALA A 259 -8.09 23.33 11.57
N GLY A 260 -8.26 22.44 12.55
CA GLY A 260 -8.10 22.73 13.97
C GLY A 260 -6.68 22.53 14.52
N GLY A 261 -5.71 22.13 13.69
CA GLY A 261 -4.32 21.89 14.10
C GLY A 261 -4.06 20.61 14.90
N ALA A 262 -5.09 19.82 15.24
CA ALA A 262 -4.94 18.52 15.90
C ALA A 262 -4.16 17.50 15.04
N ARG A 263 -4.19 17.68 13.71
CA ARG A 263 -3.30 16.99 12.77
C ARG A 263 -2.51 18.06 12.00
N THR A 264 -1.19 17.99 12.04
CA THR A 264 -0.33 18.96 11.35
C THR A 264 0.05 18.47 9.94
N SER A 265 0.06 19.40 8.98
CA SER A 265 0.58 19.20 7.62
C SER A 265 0.70 20.57 6.94
N ASP A 266 1.89 20.92 6.48
CA ASP A 266 2.13 22.19 5.78
C ASP A 266 1.35 22.27 4.46
N ALA A 267 1.06 21.12 3.84
CA ALA A 267 0.28 21.03 2.62
C ALA A 267 -1.24 21.09 2.88
N MET A 268 -1.74 20.31 3.85
CA MET A 268 -3.20 20.16 4.05
C MET A 268 -3.81 21.17 5.02
N ALA A 269 -3.04 21.79 5.91
CA ALA A 269 -3.60 22.76 6.85
C ALA A 269 -4.21 24.00 6.15
N PRO A 270 -3.55 24.64 5.15
CA PRO A 270 -4.14 25.76 4.43
C PRO A 270 -5.44 25.38 3.69
N VAL A 271 -5.46 24.22 3.03
CA VAL A 271 -6.63 23.68 2.32
C VAL A 271 -7.77 23.43 3.29
N ALA A 272 -7.51 22.77 4.42
CA ALA A 272 -8.56 22.44 5.38
C ALA A 272 -9.14 23.69 6.08
N THR A 273 -8.32 24.72 6.29
CA THR A 273 -8.72 25.96 6.95
C THR A 273 -9.58 26.86 6.05
N SER A 274 -9.38 26.81 4.73
CA SER A 274 -10.18 27.58 3.77
C SER A 274 -11.57 27.00 3.50
N LEU A 275 -11.83 25.76 3.93
CA LEU A 275 -13.10 25.06 3.71
C LEU A 275 -14.10 25.33 4.84
N ALA A 276 -15.32 25.71 4.46
CA ALA A 276 -16.48 25.70 5.35
C ALA A 276 -16.83 24.27 5.79
N ASP A 277 -17.47 24.11 6.94
CA ASP A 277 -17.78 22.79 7.49
C ASP A 277 -18.71 21.97 6.57
N ALA A 278 -19.69 22.63 5.93
CA ALA A 278 -20.55 22.02 4.92
C ALA A 278 -19.75 21.48 3.72
N GLN A 279 -18.71 22.20 3.27
CA GLN A 279 -17.83 21.75 2.18
C GLN A 279 -17.00 20.54 2.61
N LYS A 280 -16.51 20.50 3.87
CA LYS A 280 -15.79 19.35 4.41
C LYS A 280 -16.67 18.09 4.42
N ILE A 281 -17.93 18.23 4.84
CA ILE A 281 -18.90 17.13 4.85
C ILE A 281 -19.16 16.63 3.42
N ALA A 282 -19.38 17.55 2.47
CA ALA A 282 -19.67 17.20 1.10
C ALA A 282 -18.48 16.54 0.38
N LEU A 283 -17.25 17.06 0.59
CA LEU A 283 -16.02 16.45 0.07
C LEU A 283 -15.77 15.05 0.67
N ALA A 284 -16.02 14.88 1.98
CA ALA A 284 -15.91 13.59 2.63
C ALA A 284 -16.91 12.57 2.06
N SER A 285 -18.16 12.99 1.82
CA SER A 285 -19.18 12.17 1.16
C SER A 285 -18.76 11.80 -0.27
N TYR A 286 -18.28 12.76 -1.05
CA TYR A 286 -17.84 12.56 -2.43
C TYR A 286 -16.71 11.52 -2.55
N TYR A 287 -15.59 11.74 -1.87
CA TYR A 287 -14.44 10.83 -1.98
C TYR A 287 -14.70 9.43 -1.40
N SER A 288 -15.60 9.31 -0.42
CA SER A 288 -15.99 8.01 0.14
C SER A 288 -16.72 7.10 -0.84
N GLN A 289 -17.31 7.67 -1.89
CA GLN A 289 -18.05 6.92 -2.92
C GLN A 289 -17.18 6.54 -4.12
N LEU A 290 -15.93 7.01 -4.19
CA LEU A 290 -15.06 6.74 -5.35
C LEU A 290 -14.43 5.34 -5.29
N ALA A 291 -14.74 4.54 -6.31
CA ALA A 291 -14.19 3.21 -6.57
C ALA A 291 -12.94 3.25 -7.50
N THR A 292 -11.96 4.08 -7.18
CA THR A 292 -10.83 4.31 -8.10
C THR A 292 -9.86 3.12 -8.08
N PRO A 293 -9.44 2.53 -9.22
CA PRO A 293 -8.35 1.57 -9.22
C PRO A 293 -7.09 2.12 -8.56
N SER A 294 -6.27 1.26 -7.97
CA SER A 294 -4.98 1.69 -7.42
C SER A 294 -3.90 1.63 -8.50
N ALA A 295 -3.13 2.71 -8.63
CA ALA A 295 -1.87 2.72 -9.38
C ALA A 295 -0.65 2.63 -8.44
N SER A 296 -0.88 2.40 -7.13
CA SER A 296 0.21 2.27 -6.15
C SER A 296 1.03 1.02 -6.45
N VAL A 297 2.35 1.16 -6.39
CA VAL A 297 3.31 0.06 -6.58
C VAL A 297 4.45 0.20 -5.57
N PRO A 298 5.10 -0.91 -5.17
CA PRO A 298 6.32 -0.86 -4.36
C PRO A 298 7.38 0.04 -4.98
N ALA A 299 7.96 0.93 -4.17
CA ALA A 299 8.94 1.92 -4.66
C ALA A 299 10.05 2.25 -3.65
N LEU A 300 9.95 1.79 -2.40
CA LEU A 300 10.89 2.13 -1.32
C LEU A 300 11.98 1.06 -1.08
N GLN A 301 11.98 0.00 -1.90
CA GLN A 301 12.89 -1.14 -1.76
C GLN A 301 12.78 -1.77 -0.36
N GLY A 302 11.55 -1.86 0.14
CA GLY A 302 11.23 -2.59 1.35
C GLY A 302 11.09 -4.09 1.07
N ALA A 303 11.56 -4.91 2.02
CA ALA A 303 11.42 -6.35 1.97
C ALA A 303 9.93 -6.74 2.06
N LEU A 304 9.32 -7.16 0.93
CA LEU A 304 7.88 -7.42 0.85
C LEU A 304 7.42 -8.54 1.79
N ASP A 305 8.24 -9.57 2.00
CA ASP A 305 7.99 -10.64 2.99
C ASP A 305 7.94 -10.10 4.42
N ARG A 306 8.85 -9.20 4.78
CA ARG A 306 8.84 -8.56 6.09
C ARG A 306 7.60 -7.70 6.27
N GLY A 307 7.21 -6.95 5.22
CA GLY A 307 6.00 -6.13 5.23
C GLY A 307 4.74 -6.97 5.40
N GLU A 308 4.65 -8.07 4.66
CA GLU A 308 3.58 -9.06 4.74
C GLU A 308 3.47 -9.67 6.14
N ALA A 309 4.58 -10.17 6.70
CA ALA A 309 4.62 -10.74 8.05
C ALA A 309 4.19 -9.72 9.11
N LEU A 310 4.67 -8.48 9.06
CA LEU A 310 4.27 -7.43 9.99
C LEU A 310 2.79 -7.05 9.87
N ALA A 311 2.24 -7.10 8.65
CA ALA A 311 0.85 -6.75 8.40
C ALA A 311 -0.12 -7.84 8.87
N LEU A 312 0.20 -9.12 8.60
CA LEU A 312 -0.62 -10.28 8.91
C LEU A 312 -0.45 -10.76 10.36
N ASP A 313 0.79 -10.85 10.84
CA ASP A 313 1.15 -11.52 12.09
C ASP A 313 1.75 -10.58 13.14
N GLY A 314 2.37 -9.48 12.69
CA GLY A 314 3.14 -8.59 13.54
C GLY A 314 4.51 -9.15 13.88
N ASP A 315 5.07 -8.72 15.02
CA ASP A 315 6.35 -9.19 15.54
C ASP A 315 6.30 -9.14 17.07
N SER A 316 6.03 -10.29 17.69
CA SER A 316 5.91 -10.40 19.14
C SER A 316 7.22 -10.13 19.87
N ALA A 317 8.37 -10.41 19.26
CA ALA A 317 9.68 -10.12 19.84
C ALA A 317 9.94 -8.61 19.92
N LYS A 318 9.46 -7.84 18.93
CA LYS A 318 9.47 -6.37 18.97
C LYS A 318 8.24 -5.75 19.65
N GLY A 319 7.25 -6.56 20.06
CA GLY A 319 5.97 -6.07 20.60
C GLY A 319 5.11 -5.32 19.57
N ILE A 320 5.24 -5.65 18.29
CA ILE A 320 4.46 -5.08 17.19
C ILE A 320 3.23 -5.97 16.97
N PRO A 321 2.00 -5.46 17.15
CA PRO A 321 0.80 -6.21 16.76
C PRO A 321 0.67 -6.30 15.23
N ALA A 322 -0.04 -7.31 14.74
CA ALA A 322 -0.43 -7.39 13.33
C ALA A 322 -1.22 -6.14 12.92
N CYS A 323 -0.90 -5.55 11.76
CA CYS A 323 -1.60 -4.34 11.30
C CYS A 323 -3.11 -4.61 11.08
N PHE A 324 -3.43 -5.77 10.50
CA PHE A 324 -4.80 -6.13 10.11
C PHE A 324 -5.68 -6.53 11.30
N SER A 325 -5.12 -6.75 12.50
CA SER A 325 -5.95 -6.99 13.68
C SER A 325 -6.76 -5.75 14.08
N CYS A 326 -6.33 -4.56 13.65
CA CYS A 326 -7.03 -3.30 13.90
C CYS A 326 -7.53 -2.66 12.62
N HIS A 327 -6.72 -2.67 11.54
CA HIS A 327 -7.08 -2.06 10.26
C HIS A 327 -7.97 -2.93 9.37
N GLY A 328 -8.68 -3.91 9.95
CA GLY A 328 -9.57 -4.80 9.22
C GLY A 328 -8.84 -5.82 8.35
N SER A 329 -9.59 -6.81 7.86
CA SER A 329 -9.08 -7.82 6.94
C SER A 329 -8.48 -7.15 5.71
N SER A 330 -7.30 -7.61 5.31
CA SER A 330 -6.54 -7.07 4.17
C SER A 330 -6.25 -5.57 4.25
N GLY A 331 -6.40 -4.93 5.42
CA GLY A 331 -6.19 -3.49 5.58
C GLY A 331 -7.32 -2.62 5.06
N PHE A 332 -8.54 -3.13 4.93
CA PHE A 332 -9.70 -2.38 4.41
C PHE A 332 -10.36 -1.42 5.41
N GLY A 333 -9.87 -1.38 6.64
CA GLY A 333 -10.36 -0.50 7.69
C GLY A 333 -11.62 -1.00 8.38
N VAL A 334 -11.91 -0.40 9.53
CA VAL A 334 -13.14 -0.56 10.31
C VAL A 334 -13.58 0.85 10.70
N ALA A 335 -14.56 1.37 9.95
CA ALA A 335 -15.03 2.74 10.15
C ALA A 335 -15.68 2.91 11.54
N PRO A 336 -15.57 4.10 12.17
CA PRO A 336 -14.76 5.25 11.77
C PRO A 336 -13.32 5.20 12.33
N ALA A 337 -13.03 4.25 13.23
CA ALA A 337 -11.86 4.29 14.10
C ALA A 337 -10.55 3.86 13.41
N PHE A 338 -10.61 2.85 12.54
CA PHE A 338 -9.45 2.31 11.86
C PHE A 338 -9.57 2.55 10.36
N PRO A 339 -8.80 3.49 9.79
CA PRO A 339 -8.90 3.76 8.37
C PRO A 339 -8.36 2.59 7.54
N PRO A 340 -8.84 2.46 6.29
CA PRO A 340 -8.17 1.63 5.32
C PRO A 340 -6.72 2.05 5.09
N ILE A 341 -5.84 1.05 4.95
CA ILE A 341 -4.40 1.20 4.71
C ILE A 341 -3.94 0.44 3.47
N ALA A 342 -4.78 -0.43 2.90
CA ALA A 342 -4.51 -1.12 1.65
C ALA A 342 -4.43 -0.16 0.46
N ALA A 343 -3.62 -0.50 -0.53
CA ALA A 343 -3.44 0.25 -1.78
C ALA A 343 -2.97 1.70 -1.60
N GLN A 344 -2.39 2.01 -0.45
CA GLN A 344 -1.94 3.36 -0.13
C GLN A 344 -0.57 3.63 -0.78
N GLN A 345 -0.26 4.90 -1.03
CA GLN A 345 1.01 5.31 -1.61
C GLN A 345 2.16 4.96 -0.64
N PRO A 346 3.24 4.30 -1.10
CA PRO A 346 4.27 3.79 -0.19
C PRO A 346 5.02 4.93 0.52
N ALA A 347 5.37 6.01 -0.19
CA ALA A 347 6.05 7.17 0.39
C ALA A 347 5.21 7.84 1.50
N TYR A 348 3.92 8.07 1.24
CA TYR A 348 2.97 8.53 2.26
C TYR A 348 2.93 7.59 3.47
N THR A 349 2.76 6.29 3.24
CA THR A 349 2.62 5.31 4.33
C THR A 349 3.85 5.28 5.22
N ALA A 350 5.05 5.18 4.64
CA ALA A 350 6.30 5.22 5.39
C ALA A 350 6.46 6.55 6.15
N GLY A 351 6.13 7.68 5.52
CA GLY A 351 6.17 9.00 6.13
C GLY A 351 5.19 9.15 7.30
N ARG A 352 3.99 8.57 7.22
CA ARG A 352 3.01 8.56 8.31
C ARG A 352 3.47 7.73 9.49
N LEU A 353 3.99 6.52 9.25
CA LEU A 353 4.57 5.69 10.31
C LEU A 353 5.75 6.40 10.98
N ALA A 354 6.63 7.03 10.21
CA ALA A 354 7.71 7.83 10.77
C ALA A 354 7.20 9.02 11.60
N GLY A 355 6.11 9.67 11.14
CA GLY A 355 5.42 10.74 11.88
C GLY A 355 4.87 10.27 13.23
N PHE A 356 4.20 9.11 13.25
CA PHE A 356 3.71 8.51 14.50
C PHE A 356 4.85 8.16 15.46
N ALA A 357 5.96 7.61 14.95
CA ALA A 357 7.14 7.33 15.77
C ALA A 357 7.73 8.62 16.39
N ARG A 358 7.73 9.74 15.66
CA ARG A 358 8.14 11.04 16.22
C ARG A 358 7.17 11.54 17.30
N GLN A 359 5.86 11.38 17.09
CA GLN A 359 4.86 11.75 18.11
C GLN A 359 5.02 10.93 19.40
N ALA A 360 5.35 9.65 19.30
CA ALA A 360 5.65 8.82 20.47
C ALA A 360 6.86 9.34 21.25
N LYS A 361 7.93 9.73 20.54
CA LYS A 361 9.11 10.38 21.15
C LYS A 361 8.78 11.71 21.82
N GLN A 362 7.71 12.38 21.39
CA GLN A 362 7.18 13.61 21.99
C GLN A 362 6.17 13.34 23.11
N GLY A 363 6.02 12.09 23.56
CA GLY A 363 5.15 11.72 24.68
C GLY A 363 3.72 11.34 24.31
N SER A 364 3.39 11.16 23.03
CA SER A 364 2.07 10.67 22.65
C SER A 364 1.90 9.19 23.01
N HIS A 365 0.83 8.88 23.75
CA HIS A 365 0.43 7.51 24.08
C HIS A 365 -0.71 6.98 23.20
N ALA A 366 -1.02 7.65 22.09
CA ALA A 366 -2.01 7.14 21.16
C ALA A 366 -1.56 5.80 20.56
N LEU A 367 -2.54 5.04 20.06
CA LEU A 367 -2.34 3.66 19.59
C LEU A 367 -1.26 3.58 18.50
N MET A 368 -1.41 4.34 17.41
CA MET A 368 -0.45 4.30 16.30
C MET A 368 0.95 4.82 16.64
N PRO A 369 1.13 5.93 17.39
CA PRO A 369 2.43 6.29 17.95
C PRO A 369 3.11 5.15 18.71
N SER A 370 2.37 4.44 19.57
CA SER A 370 2.91 3.33 20.36
C SER A 370 3.37 2.15 19.50
N VAL A 371 2.64 1.82 18.43
CA VAL A 371 3.03 0.78 17.46
C VAL A 371 4.23 1.25 16.65
N ALA A 372 4.17 2.45 16.09
CA ALA A 372 5.20 2.99 15.20
C ALA A 372 6.55 3.24 15.90
N ALA A 373 6.55 3.47 17.21
CA ALA A 373 7.77 3.59 18.01
C ALA A 373 8.63 2.31 18.02
N ARG A 374 8.02 1.15 17.73
CA ARG A 374 8.70 -0.17 17.69
C ARG A 374 9.19 -0.54 16.29
N LEU A 375 8.79 0.23 15.27
CA LEU A 375 9.20 0.05 13.88
C LEU A 375 10.51 0.81 13.61
N ASP A 376 11.49 0.11 13.05
CA ASP A 376 12.65 0.74 12.44
C ASP A 376 12.35 1.22 11.00
N ASP A 377 13.32 1.87 10.36
CA ASP A 377 13.13 2.42 9.00
C ASP A 377 13.01 1.33 7.92
N ALA A 378 13.56 0.13 8.15
CA ALA A 378 13.40 -0.98 7.23
C ALA A 378 11.98 -1.56 7.34
N ASP A 379 11.48 -1.75 8.57
CA ASP A 379 10.11 -2.18 8.84
C ASP A 379 9.08 -1.21 8.22
N ARG A 380 9.30 0.11 8.37
CA ARG A 380 8.42 1.13 7.77
C ARG A 380 8.34 1.05 6.25
N ARG A 381 9.47 0.85 5.57
CA ARG A 381 9.52 0.73 4.10
C ARG A 381 8.91 -0.59 3.65
N ALA A 382 9.19 -1.69 4.34
CA ALA A 382 8.62 -3.01 4.08
C ALA A 382 7.08 -3.00 4.18
N ILE A 383 6.52 -2.45 5.26
CA ILE A 383 5.07 -2.31 5.42
C ILE A 383 4.48 -1.45 4.30
N ALA A 384 5.11 -0.31 4.01
CA ALA A 384 4.62 0.62 2.99
C ALA A 384 4.57 0.00 1.59
N ASP A 385 5.63 -0.68 1.17
CA ASP A 385 5.70 -1.36 -0.12
C ASP A 385 4.72 -2.55 -0.18
N TYR A 386 4.59 -3.33 0.89
CA TYR A 386 3.61 -4.43 0.93
C TYR A 386 2.16 -3.92 0.80
N LEU A 387 1.78 -2.89 1.57
CA LEU A 387 0.44 -2.31 1.50
C LEU A 387 0.12 -1.73 0.12
N ALA A 388 1.14 -1.22 -0.60
CA ALA A 388 1.00 -0.75 -1.97
C ALA A 388 0.62 -1.87 -2.96
N THR A 389 0.95 -3.13 -2.67
CA THR A 389 0.57 -4.28 -3.52
C THR A 389 -0.89 -4.73 -3.34
N LEU A 390 -1.56 -4.27 -2.28
CA LEU A 390 -2.90 -4.71 -1.95
C LEU A 390 -3.94 -3.98 -2.80
N PRO A 391 -5.10 -4.60 -3.06
CA PRO A 391 -6.21 -3.92 -3.72
C PRO A 391 -6.77 -2.77 -2.87
N PRO A 392 -7.39 -1.77 -3.52
CA PRO A 392 -8.13 -0.75 -2.79
C PRO A 392 -9.37 -1.34 -2.10
N VAL A 393 -9.91 -0.60 -1.14
CA VAL A 393 -11.16 -0.96 -0.45
C VAL A 393 -12.28 -1.18 -1.48
N PRO A 394 -13.01 -2.31 -1.43
CA PRO A 394 -14.20 -2.51 -2.24
C PRO A 394 -15.27 -1.47 -1.92
N THR A 395 -16.00 -0.98 -2.91
CA THR A 395 -17.19 -0.16 -2.63
C THR A 395 -18.33 -1.03 -2.14
N GLY A 396 -18.51 -1.11 -0.83
CA GLY A 396 -19.74 -1.63 -0.24
C GLY A 396 -20.76 -0.50 -0.07
N THR A 397 -21.94 -0.62 -0.69
CA THR A 397 -23.12 0.04 -0.14
C THR A 397 -23.27 -0.40 1.31
N ALA A 398 -23.36 0.55 2.24
CA ALA A 398 -23.68 0.25 3.63
C ALA A 398 -24.91 -0.68 3.70
N PRO A 399 -24.94 -1.66 4.61
CA PRO A 399 -26.16 -2.45 4.82
C PRO A 399 -27.31 -1.49 5.17
N PRO A 400 -28.54 -1.72 4.68
CA PRO A 400 -29.68 -0.92 5.09
C PRO A 400 -29.78 -0.97 6.62
N ALA A 401 -29.91 0.19 7.25
CA ALA A 401 -30.14 0.29 8.69
C ALA A 401 -31.34 -0.62 9.05
N GLU A 402 -31.09 -1.61 9.90
CA GLU A 402 -32.16 -2.40 10.51
C GLU A 402 -33.07 -1.43 11.27
N GLN A 403 -34.31 -1.34 10.81
CA GLN A 403 -35.37 -0.64 11.50
C GLN A 403 -35.76 -1.51 12.71
N HIS A 404 -35.38 -1.07 13.90
CA HIS A 404 -35.96 -1.55 15.16
C HIS A 404 -37.10 -0.63 15.59
#